data_AF-S9R6G1-F1
#
_entry.id   AF-S9R6G1-F1
#
_cell.length_a   1.000
_cell.length_b   1.000
_cell.length_c   1.000
_cell.angle_alpha   90.00
_cell.angle_beta   90.00
_cell.angle_gamma   90.00
#
_symmetry.space_group_name_H-M   'P 1'
#
loop_
_entity.id
_entity.type
_entity.pdbx_description
1 polymer ?
#
loop_
_entity_poly.entity_id
_entity_poly.type
_entity_poly.pdbx_seq_one_letter_code
_entity_poly.pdbx_strand_id
1 'polypeptide(L)'
;MEETVQKILKAQDTRTQLYKEFEEALKANHEKTIGLEQMGIVVQLVTEGLNEVSLDIRKFQADLGSSRLQSYVDQLQELEHSKLRKTIKIEQLSLPSNIEDNHSEIEQLKEEIHATIMKINDTIQSIKDEL
;
A
#
# COMPACT_ATOMS: atom_id res chain seq x y z
N MET A 1 17.77 18.08 -0.96
CA MET A 1 16.96 17.52 -2.07
C MET A 1 17.24 16.03 -2.22
N GLU A 2 18.44 15.62 -2.61
CA GLU A 2 18.80 14.18 -2.73
C GLU A 2 18.56 13.39 -1.43
N GLU A 3 19.02 13.90 -0.29
CA GLU A 3 18.79 13.27 1.01
C GLU A 3 17.29 13.14 1.35
N THR A 4 16.48 14.13 0.98
CA THR A 4 15.02 14.14 1.19
C THR A 4 14.33 13.06 0.36
N VAL A 5 14.72 12.93 -0.92
CA VAL A 5 14.19 11.87 -1.80
C VAL A 5 14.59 10.49 -1.28
N GLN A 6 15.82 10.32 -0.80
CA GLN A 6 16.26 9.05 -0.19
C GLN A 6 15.43 8.69 1.05
N LYS A 7 15.04 9.67 1.87
CA LYS A 7 14.14 9.44 3.02
C LYS A 7 12.75 9.00 2.57
N ILE A 8 12.21 9.59 1.51
CA ILE A 8 10.91 9.20 0.91
C ILE A 8 10.97 7.76 0.37
N LEU A 9 12.03 7.42 -0.37
CA LEU A 9 12.21 6.06 -0.90
C LEU A 9 12.34 5.02 0.21
N LYS A 10 13.08 5.32 1.28
CA LYS A 10 13.17 4.43 2.45
C LYS A 10 11.81 4.25 3.14
N ALA A 11 11.04 5.33 3.31
CA ALA A 11 9.69 5.23 3.86
C ALA A 11 8.77 4.38 2.96
N GLN A 12 8.92 4.48 1.64
CA GLN A 12 8.23 3.64 0.66
C GLN A 12 8.64 2.16 0.74
N ASP A 13 9.91 1.85 1.02
CA ASP A 13 10.35 0.48 1.28
C ASP A 13 9.71 -0.08 2.56
N THR A 14 9.66 0.72 3.64
CA THR A 14 8.94 0.35 4.87
C THR A 14 7.46 0.07 4.60
N ARG A 15 6.79 0.91 3.79
CA ARG A 15 5.40 0.67 3.36
C ARG A 15 5.25 -0.69 2.69
N THR A 16 6.16 -1.01 1.76
CA THR A 16 6.12 -2.27 1.02
C THR A 16 6.26 -3.48 1.95
N GLN A 17 7.14 -3.37 2.95
CA GLN A 17 7.33 -4.41 3.95
C GLN A 17 6.08 -4.61 4.83
N LEU A 18 5.43 -3.52 5.28
CA LEU A 18 4.18 -3.59 6.04
C LEU A 18 3.04 -4.23 5.24
N TYR A 19 2.94 -3.93 3.94
CA TYR A 19 1.97 -4.61 3.05
C TYR A 19 2.24 -6.10 2.95
N LYS A 20 3.51 -6.50 2.83
CA LYS A 20 3.88 -7.90 2.76
C LYS A 20 3.49 -8.65 4.04
N GLU A 21 3.74 -8.05 5.20
CA GLU A 21 3.33 -8.61 6.49
C GLU A 21 1.81 -8.75 6.60
N PHE A 22 1.07 -7.78 6.09
CA PHE A 22 -0.39 -7.85 6.03
C PHE A 22 -0.89 -8.97 5.11
N GLU A 23 -0.33 -9.10 3.90
CA GLU A 23 -0.69 -10.16 2.95
C GLU A 23 -0.36 -11.55 3.50
N GLU A 24 0.79 -11.71 4.18
CA GLU A 24 1.18 -12.94 4.86
C GLU A 24 0.20 -13.30 5.98
N ALA A 25 -0.22 -12.32 6.79
CA ALA A 25 -1.20 -12.53 7.84
C ALA A 25 -2.60 -12.87 7.29
N LEU A 26 -3.04 -12.22 6.21
CA LEU A 26 -4.29 -12.56 5.53
C LEU A 26 -4.28 -14.01 5.05
N LYS A 27 -3.20 -14.42 4.38
CA LYS A 27 -3.02 -15.80 3.95
C LYS A 27 -3.05 -16.77 5.14
N ALA A 28 -2.31 -16.47 6.21
CA ALA A 28 -2.29 -17.28 7.42
C ALA A 28 -3.70 -17.42 8.06
N ASN A 29 -4.47 -16.33 8.08
CA ASN A 29 -5.85 -16.35 8.59
C ASN A 29 -6.78 -17.19 7.70
N HIS A 30 -6.65 -17.11 6.37
CA HIS A 30 -7.39 -17.96 5.42
C HIS A 30 -7.05 -19.44 5.56
N GLU A 31 -5.78 -19.75 5.80
CA GLU A 31 -5.29 -21.11 6.08
C GLU A 31 -5.61 -21.57 7.51
N LYS A 32 -6.23 -20.70 8.33
CA LYS A 32 -6.55 -20.93 9.75
C LYS A 32 -5.33 -21.24 10.62
N THR A 33 -4.16 -20.75 10.23
CA THR A 33 -2.92 -20.88 10.99
C THR A 33 -2.78 -19.81 12.07
N ILE A 34 -3.47 -18.68 11.92
CA ILE A 34 -3.68 -17.67 12.96
C ILE A 34 -5.17 -17.44 13.22
N GLY A 35 -5.50 -17.05 14.45
CA GLY A 35 -6.88 -16.70 14.84
C GLY A 35 -7.22 -15.22 14.61
N LEU A 36 -8.51 -14.88 14.73
CA LEU A 36 -9.01 -13.51 14.54
C LEU A 36 -8.37 -12.49 15.47
N GLU A 37 -8.02 -12.87 16.70
CA GLU A 37 -7.33 -11.99 17.66
C GLU A 37 -5.94 -11.60 17.16
N GLN A 38 -5.15 -12.59 16.72
CA GLN A 38 -3.82 -12.36 16.14
C GLN A 38 -3.92 -11.53 14.86
N MET A 39 -4.91 -11.82 14.01
CA MET A 39 -5.17 -11.02 12.82
C MET A 39 -5.50 -9.58 13.19
N GLY A 40 -6.31 -9.34 14.22
CA GLY A 40 -6.63 -8.01 14.72
C GLY A 40 -5.39 -7.23 15.16
N ILE A 41 -4.45 -7.89 15.85
CA ILE A 41 -3.17 -7.30 16.24
C ILE A 41 -2.35 -6.89 15.01
N VAL A 42 -2.22 -7.77 14.00
CA VAL A 42 -1.48 -7.44 12.77
C VAL A 42 -2.13 -6.28 12.03
N VAL A 43 -3.45 -6.28 11.87
CA VAL A 43 -4.19 -5.18 11.23
C VAL A 43 -3.92 -3.86 11.94
N GLN A 44 -3.94 -3.84 13.28
CA GLN A 44 -3.65 -2.65 14.05
C GLN A 44 -2.22 -2.15 13.80
N LEU A 45 -1.21 -3.01 13.95
CA LEU A 45 0.19 -2.64 13.77
C LEU A 45 0.50 -2.15 12.35
N VAL A 46 -0.02 -2.84 11.34
CA VAL A 46 0.12 -2.44 9.94
C VAL A 46 -0.56 -1.08 9.70
N THR A 47 -1.76 -0.87 10.25
CA THR A 47 -2.47 0.40 10.08
C THR A 47 -1.71 1.56 10.71
N GLU A 48 -1.20 1.38 11.93
CA GLU A 48 -0.37 2.37 12.62
C GLU A 48 0.90 2.68 11.80
N GLY A 49 1.64 1.64 11.38
CA GLY A 49 2.85 1.81 10.57
C GLY A 49 2.61 2.48 9.21
N LEU A 50 1.52 2.12 8.51
CA LEU A 50 1.17 2.76 7.23
C LEU A 50 0.80 4.23 7.41
N ASN A 51 0.16 4.59 8.53
CA ASN A 51 -0.14 5.98 8.85
C ASN A 51 1.13 6.77 9.17
N GLU A 52 2.03 6.23 9.99
CA GLU A 52 3.33 6.84 10.30
C GLU A 52 4.15 7.08 9.03
N VAL A 53 4.29 6.07 8.17
CA VAL A 53 4.99 6.18 6.90
C VAL A 53 4.38 7.26 6.00
N SER A 54 3.05 7.35 5.95
CA SER A 54 2.37 8.36 5.14
C SER A 54 2.59 9.79 5.68
N LEU A 55 2.63 9.95 7.01
CA LEU A 55 2.97 11.23 7.65
C LEU A 55 4.43 11.61 7.38
N ASP A 56 5.36 10.67 7.49
CA ASP A 56 6.77 10.88 7.21
C ASP A 56 7.01 11.32 5.76
N ILE A 57 6.38 10.65 4.79
CA ILE A 57 6.50 11.03 3.38
C ILE A 57 5.96 12.44 3.15
N ARG A 58 4.81 12.82 3.74
CA ARG A 58 4.28 14.20 3.63
C ARG A 58 5.23 15.22 4.24
N LYS A 59 5.83 14.89 5.39
CA LYS A 59 6.82 15.75 6.04
C LYS A 59 8.03 15.97 5.14
N PHE A 60 8.61 14.91 4.58
CA PHE A 60 9.75 15.01 3.67
C PHE A 60 9.37 15.71 2.36
N GLN A 61 8.14 15.52 1.87
CA GLN A 61 7.64 16.17 0.66
C GLN A 61 7.67 17.71 0.75
N ALA A 62 7.37 18.27 1.92
CA ALA A 62 7.44 19.71 2.15
C ALA A 62 8.87 20.26 1.94
N ASP A 63 9.90 19.44 2.15
CA ASP A 63 11.32 19.80 2.05
C ASP A 63 11.92 19.55 0.65
N LEU A 64 11.13 19.07 -0.33
CA LEU A 64 11.63 18.73 -1.67
C LEU A 64 12.04 19.95 -2.50
N GLY A 65 11.41 21.10 -2.30
CA GLY A 65 11.67 22.34 -3.04
C GLY A 65 11.33 22.30 -4.54
N SER A 66 10.87 21.16 -5.08
CA SER A 66 10.45 20.96 -6.47
C SER A 66 8.98 20.57 -6.53
N SER A 67 8.17 21.40 -7.19
CA SER A 67 6.73 21.15 -7.37
C SER A 67 6.45 19.89 -8.17
N ARG A 68 7.34 19.55 -9.13
CA ARG A 68 7.24 18.32 -9.93
C ARG A 68 7.46 17.08 -9.07
N LEU A 69 8.52 17.06 -8.27
CA LEU A 69 8.79 15.97 -7.33
C LEU A 69 7.67 15.83 -6.30
N GLN A 70 7.15 16.95 -5.79
CA GLN A 70 5.99 16.94 -4.89
C GLN A 70 4.77 16.28 -5.56
N SER A 71 4.48 16.61 -6.82
CA SER A 71 3.38 15.99 -7.57
C SER A 71 3.57 14.49 -7.76
N TYR A 72 4.79 14.00 -8.01
CA TYR A 72 5.05 12.55 -8.09
C TYR A 72 4.85 11.87 -6.74
N VAL A 73 5.23 12.52 -5.64
CA VAL A 73 5.03 11.98 -4.29
C VAL A 73 3.56 11.96 -3.90
N ASP A 74 2.77 12.98 -4.27
CA ASP A 74 1.32 12.98 -4.11
C ASP A 74 0.68 11.82 -4.88
N GLN A 75 1.05 11.67 -6.15
CA GLN A 75 0.58 10.57 -6.99
C GLN A 75 0.93 9.20 -6.38
N LEU A 76 2.15 9.05 -5.85
CA LEU A 76 2.57 7.82 -5.16
C LEU A 76 1.65 7.52 -3.97
N GLN A 77 1.36 8.51 -3.12
CA GLN A 77 0.48 8.30 -1.96
C GLN A 77 -0.96 7.97 -2.35
N GLU A 78 -1.49 8.61 -3.40
CA GLU A 78 -2.83 8.31 -3.92
C GLU A 78 -2.93 6.89 -4.46
N LEU A 79 -1.93 6.44 -5.22
CA LEU A 79 -1.87 5.08 -5.75
C LEU A 79 -1.77 4.05 -4.62
N GLU A 80 -0.95 4.30 -3.60
CA GLU A 80 -0.83 3.42 -2.43
C GLU A 80 -2.13 3.30 -1.64
N HIS A 81 -2.81 4.41 -1.41
CA HIS A 81 -4.10 4.40 -0.73
C HIS A 81 -5.19 3.72 -1.59
N SER A 82 -5.15 3.89 -2.91
CA SER A 82 -6.02 3.22 -3.87
C SER A 82 -5.80 1.70 -3.86
N LYS A 83 -4.54 1.24 -3.78
CA LYS A 83 -4.16 -0.16 -3.61
C LYS A 83 -4.76 -0.72 -2.31
N LEU A 84 -4.53 -0.06 -1.17
CA LEU A 84 -5.06 -0.50 0.13
C LEU A 84 -6.57 -0.72 0.10
N ARG A 85 -7.31 0.25 -0.43
CA ARG A 85 -8.78 0.20 -0.50
C ARG A 85 -9.27 -0.99 -1.31
N LYS A 86 -8.63 -1.28 -2.44
CA LYS A 86 -8.98 -2.44 -3.27
C LYS A 86 -8.66 -3.74 -2.55
N THR A 87 -7.50 -3.84 -1.89
CA THR A 87 -7.14 -5.01 -1.08
C THR A 87 -8.20 -5.29 -0.01
N ILE A 88 -8.59 -4.27 0.77
CA ILE A 88 -9.64 -4.40 1.79
C ILE A 88 -10.97 -4.83 1.17
N LYS A 89 -11.34 -4.27 0.01
CA LYS A 89 -12.58 -4.62 -0.68
C LYS A 89 -12.58 -6.08 -1.12
N ILE A 90 -11.46 -6.60 -1.65
CA ILE A 90 -11.32 -8.02 -1.98
C ILE A 90 -11.57 -8.88 -0.75
N GLU A 91 -10.97 -8.55 0.40
CA GLU A 91 -11.15 -9.31 1.64
C GLU A 91 -12.61 -9.32 2.12
N GLN A 92 -13.31 -8.19 2.00
CA GLN A 92 -14.74 -8.09 2.33
C GLN A 92 -15.63 -8.96 1.41
N LEU A 93 -15.30 -9.02 0.13
CA LEU A 93 -16.02 -9.83 -0.85
C LEU A 93 -15.65 -11.32 -0.75
N SER A 94 -14.46 -11.63 -0.26
CA SER A 94 -13.95 -13.00 -0.09
C SER A 94 -14.47 -13.68 1.18
N LEU A 95 -15.38 -13.05 1.91
CA LEU A 95 -16.07 -13.70 3.02
C LEU A 95 -16.91 -14.88 2.50
N PRO A 96 -16.97 -16.03 3.21
CA PRO A 96 -17.64 -17.24 2.73
C PRO A 96 -19.11 -17.05 2.35
N SER A 97 -19.79 -16.06 2.94
CA SER A 97 -21.18 -15.72 2.63
C SER A 97 -21.37 -15.03 1.27
N ASN A 98 -20.29 -14.56 0.64
CA ASN A 98 -20.32 -13.61 -0.47
C ASN A 98 -19.55 -14.12 -1.72
N ILE A 99 -18.78 -15.20 -1.63
CA ILE A 99 -17.80 -15.60 -2.66
C ILE A 99 -18.42 -15.94 -4.02
N GLU A 100 -19.49 -16.73 -4.07
CA GLU A 100 -20.04 -17.23 -5.35
C GLU A 100 -20.60 -16.10 -6.22
N ASP A 101 -21.20 -15.08 -5.60
CA ASP A 101 -21.80 -13.94 -6.30
C ASP A 101 -20.77 -12.87 -6.70
N ASN A 102 -19.61 -12.81 -6.03
CA ASN A 102 -18.65 -11.71 -6.19
C ASN A 102 -17.34 -12.10 -6.90
N HIS A 103 -17.22 -13.34 -7.41
CA HIS A 103 -15.99 -13.82 -8.06
C HIS A 103 -15.52 -12.89 -9.20
N SER A 104 -16.43 -12.42 -10.06
CA SER A 104 -16.07 -11.53 -11.17
C SER A 104 -15.55 -10.17 -10.68
N GLU A 105 -16.14 -9.61 -9.61
CA GLU A 105 -15.69 -8.34 -9.02
C GLU A 105 -14.32 -8.50 -8.35
N ILE A 106 -14.09 -9.63 -7.68
CA ILE A 106 -12.80 -9.95 -7.05
C ILE A 106 -11.68 -10.02 -8.10
N GLU A 107 -11.89 -10.72 -9.22
CA GLU A 107 -10.88 -10.82 -10.28
C GLU A 107 -10.60 -9.46 -10.93
N GLN A 108 -11.63 -8.65 -11.17
CA GLN A 108 -11.43 -7.28 -11.67
C GLN A 108 -10.60 -6.44 -10.70
N LEU A 109 -10.89 -6.49 -9.40
CA LEU A 109 -10.12 -5.76 -8.39
C LEU A 109 -8.65 -6.22 -8.34
N LYS A 110 -8.37 -7.51 -8.55
CA LYS A 110 -6.99 -8.02 -8.63
C LYS A 110 -6.24 -7.45 -9.83
N GLU A 111 -6.88 -7.40 -11.00
CA GLU A 111 -6.30 -6.78 -12.20
C GLU A 111 -6.02 -5.29 -11.97
N GLU A 112 -6.96 -4.57 -11.35
CA GLU A 112 -6.80 -3.16 -11.02
C GLU A 112 -5.67 -2.92 -10.00
N ILE A 113 -5.51 -3.80 -9.01
CA ILE A 113 -4.37 -3.75 -8.07
C ILE A 113 -3.06 -3.96 -8.83
N HIS A 114 -2.99 -4.94 -9.74
CA HIS A 114 -1.79 -5.19 -10.53
C HIS A 114 -1.41 -3.96 -11.38
N ALA A 115 -2.38 -3.35 -12.05
CA ALA A 115 -2.17 -2.10 -12.80
C ALA A 115 -1.74 -0.93 -11.88
N THR A 116 -2.27 -0.87 -10.65
CA THR A 116 -1.88 0.15 -9.66
C THR A 116 -0.44 -0.04 -9.21
N ILE A 117 0.00 -1.29 -8.99
CA ILE A 117 1.39 -1.62 -8.64
C ILE A 117 2.36 -1.21 -9.75
N MET A 118 2.02 -1.46 -11.02
CA MET A 118 2.83 -0.99 -12.14
C MET A 118 3.00 0.54 -12.11
N LYS A 119 1.91 1.28 -11.92
CA LYS A 119 1.95 2.75 -11.81
C LYS A 119 2.77 3.23 -10.61
N ILE A 120 2.70 2.52 -9.48
CA ILE A 120 3.55 2.82 -8.30
C ILE A 120 5.02 2.71 -8.68
N ASN A 121 5.42 1.61 -9.34
CA ASN A 121 6.80 1.39 -9.76
C ASN A 121 7.27 2.47 -10.77
N ASP A 122 6.43 2.82 -11.74
CA ASP A 122 6.74 3.88 -12.71
C ASP A 122 6.90 5.25 -12.03
N THR A 123 6.05 5.54 -11.02
CA THR A 123 6.13 6.78 -10.24
C THR A 123 7.40 6.83 -9.40
N ILE A 124 7.77 5.70 -8.77
CA ILE A 124 9.03 5.58 -8.02
C ILE A 124 10.24 5.79 -8.96
N GLN A 125 10.21 5.21 -10.17
CA GLN A 125 11.27 5.43 -11.14
C GLN A 125 11.35 6.90 -11.57
N SER A 126 10.21 7.54 -11.81
CA SER A 126 10.16 8.98 -12.13
C SER A 126 10.75 9.84 -11.01
N ILE A 127 10.52 9.49 -9.74
CA ILE A 127 11.13 10.17 -8.58
C ILE A 127 12.66 9.96 -8.58
N LYS A 128 13.14 8.76 -8.93
CA LYS A 128 14.57 8.45 -8.99
C LYS A 128 15.27 9.15 -10.16
N ASP A 129 14.60 9.32 -11.29
CA ASP A 129 15.17 9.97 -12.48
C ASP A 129 15.32 11.50 -12.33
N GLU A 130 14.65 12.08 -11.34
CA GLU A 130 14.75 13.50 -10.96
C GLU A 130 15.85 13.77 -9.91
N LEU A 131 16.58 12.73 -9.48
CA LEU A 131 17.82 12.82 -8.68
C LEU A 131 19.03 13.13 -9.56
#